data_AF-A0A9E4B550-F1
#
_entry.id   AF-A0A9E4B550-F1
#
_cell.length_a   1.000
_cell.length_b   1.000
_cell.length_c   1.000
_cell.angle_alpha   90.00
_cell.angle_beta   90.00
_cell.angle_gamma   90.00
#
_symmetry.space_group_name_H-M   'P 1'
#
loop_
_entity.id
_entity.type
_entity.pdbx_description
1 polymer ?
#
loop_
_entity_poly.entity_id
_entity_poly.type
_entity_poly.pdbx_seq_one_letter_code
_entity_poly.pdbx_strand_id
1 'polypeptide(L)'
;MRSSGRSLLPGLEERVAAWNVDKTPSTVGWLTEFFRQMPGTHRSNHYSHAVAARGKDAKTFVSDHLRREGYQSPWDHSPWGKTYGTHSPMFRAYTMNAK
;
A
#
# COMPACT_ATOMS: atom_id res chain seq x y z
N MET A 1 -16.62 -21.40 22.30
CA MET A 1 -16.44 -19.97 22.66
C MET A 1 -15.04 -19.54 22.25
N ARG A 2 -14.90 -18.68 21.22
CA ARG A 2 -13.61 -18.04 20.94
C ARG A 2 -13.49 -16.86 21.90
N SER A 3 -12.42 -16.82 22.69
CA SER A 3 -12.13 -15.69 23.56
C SER A 3 -12.00 -14.42 22.72
N SER A 4 -12.70 -13.37 23.11
CA SER A 4 -12.59 -12.04 22.50
C SER A 4 -11.27 -11.40 22.93
N GLY A 5 -10.16 -11.81 22.31
CA GLY A 5 -8.91 -11.07 22.41
C GLY A 5 -9.09 -9.71 21.77
N ARG A 6 -9.05 -8.63 22.55
CA ARG A 6 -9.04 -7.27 22.01
C ARG A 6 -7.67 -7.04 21.36
N SER A 7 -7.64 -7.01 20.03
CA SER A 7 -6.48 -6.56 19.28
C SER A 7 -6.12 -5.14 19.72
N LEU A 8 -4.87 -4.89 20.08
CA LEU A 8 -4.36 -3.54 20.33
C LEU A 8 -4.17 -2.73 19.04
N LEU A 9 -4.26 -3.40 17.89
CA LEU A 9 -4.18 -2.76 16.57
C LEU A 9 -5.56 -2.27 16.13
N PRO A 10 -5.64 -1.08 15.48
CA PRO A 10 -6.88 -0.56 14.93
C PRO A 10 -7.53 -1.54 13.97
N GLY A 11 -8.86 -1.54 13.93
CA GLY A 11 -9.64 -2.42 13.06
C GLY A 11 -9.41 -2.15 11.57
N LEU A 12 -9.84 -3.05 10.70
CA LEU A 12 -9.73 -2.85 9.23
C LEU A 12 -10.40 -1.54 8.79
N GLU A 13 -11.65 -1.34 9.17
CA GLU A 13 -12.44 -0.15 8.78
C GLU A 13 -11.82 1.15 9.31
N GLU A 14 -11.27 1.12 10.53
CA GLU A 14 -10.59 2.26 11.11
C GLU A 14 -9.32 2.62 10.32
N ARG A 15 -8.52 1.61 9.92
CA ARG A 15 -7.34 1.84 9.08
C ARG A 15 -7.71 2.37 7.69
N VAL A 16 -8.81 1.87 7.12
CA VAL A 16 -9.35 2.35 5.84
C VAL A 16 -9.75 3.82 5.96
N ALA A 17 -10.53 4.17 6.99
CA ALA A 17 -11.05 5.52 7.18
C ALA A 17 -9.97 6.53 7.56
N ALA A 18 -8.95 6.12 8.33
CA ALA A 18 -7.86 6.98 8.79
C ALA A 18 -6.71 7.10 7.78
N TRP A 19 -6.78 6.43 6.62
CA TRP A 19 -5.69 6.44 5.66
C TRP A 19 -5.41 7.84 5.11
N ASN A 20 -4.14 8.21 5.11
CA ASN A 20 -3.61 9.38 4.45
C ASN A 20 -2.25 9.03 3.85
N VAL A 21 -2.09 9.18 2.54
CA VAL A 21 -0.88 8.75 1.81
C VAL A 21 0.40 9.38 2.35
N ASP A 22 0.34 10.64 2.80
CA ASP A 22 1.48 11.42 3.28
C ASP A 22 1.75 11.20 4.77
N LYS A 23 0.70 11.01 5.58
CA LYS A 23 0.76 11.02 7.04
C LYS A 23 0.74 9.63 7.68
N THR A 24 0.06 8.66 7.09
CA THR A 24 -0.05 7.32 7.69
C THR A 24 1.33 6.64 7.68
N PRO A 25 1.91 6.25 8.83
CA PRO A 25 3.22 5.59 8.86
C PRO A 25 3.21 4.25 8.12
N SER A 26 4.40 3.77 7.73
CA SER A 26 4.57 2.37 7.34
C SER A 26 4.37 1.45 8.54
N THR A 27 3.57 0.40 8.37
CA THR A 27 3.37 -0.65 9.38
C THR A 27 4.35 -1.82 9.24
N VAL A 28 5.26 -1.78 8.26
CA VAL A 28 6.22 -2.87 7.99
C VAL A 28 7.43 -2.78 8.92
N GLY A 29 7.86 -1.57 9.28
CA GLY A 29 8.96 -1.36 10.23
C GLY A 29 9.79 -0.11 9.93
N TRP A 30 10.73 0.17 10.83
CA TRP A 30 11.53 1.41 10.85
C TRP A 30 12.22 1.72 9.52
N LEU A 31 12.87 0.74 8.88
CA LEU A 31 13.59 0.96 7.62
C LEU A 31 12.66 1.48 6.51
N THR A 32 11.48 0.88 6.37
CA THR A 32 10.51 1.30 5.35
C THR A 32 9.88 2.66 5.66
N GLU A 33 9.70 2.99 6.93
CA GLU A 33 9.21 4.31 7.33
C GLU A 33 10.28 5.39 7.09
N PHE A 34 11.52 5.12 7.46
CA PHE A 34 12.65 6.00 7.16
C PHE A 34 12.75 6.25 5.65
N PHE A 35 12.74 5.18 4.84
CA PHE A 35 12.78 5.28 3.38
C PHE A 35 11.62 6.10 2.81
N ARG A 36 10.39 5.91 3.31
CA ARG A 36 9.19 6.66 2.93
C ARG A 36 9.37 8.17 3.14
N GLN A 37 10.04 8.57 4.23
CA GLN A 37 10.22 9.97 4.61
C GLN A 37 11.41 10.66 3.90
N MET A 38 12.26 9.91 3.18
CA MET A 38 13.39 10.52 2.48
C MET A 38 12.94 11.48 1.36
N PRO A 39 13.63 12.62 1.16
CA PRO A 39 13.36 13.50 0.03
C PRO A 39 13.45 12.79 -1.32
N GLY A 40 12.46 13.02 -2.18
CA GLY A 40 12.35 12.38 -3.49
C GLY A 40 11.76 10.96 -3.48
N THR A 41 11.30 10.46 -2.33
CA THR A 41 10.48 9.25 -2.26
C THR A 41 9.02 9.58 -2.58
N HIS A 42 8.39 8.75 -3.39
CA HIS A 42 6.96 8.80 -3.70
C HIS A 42 6.27 7.55 -3.17
N ARG A 43 4.98 7.65 -2.82
CA ARG A 43 4.20 6.53 -2.29
C ARG A 43 2.91 6.33 -3.07
N SER A 44 2.54 5.08 -3.33
CA SER A 44 1.26 4.76 -3.93
C SER A 44 0.12 4.96 -2.94
N ASN A 45 -1.04 5.39 -3.44
CA ASN A 45 -2.21 5.68 -2.61
C ASN A 45 -3.06 4.41 -2.44
N HIS A 46 -2.77 3.60 -1.41
CA HIS A 46 -3.56 2.41 -1.08
C HIS A 46 -3.52 2.11 0.43
N TYR A 47 -4.68 2.00 1.07
CA TYR A 47 -4.78 1.94 2.54
C TYR A 47 -3.93 0.85 3.23
N SER A 48 -3.85 -0.34 2.63
CA SER A 48 -3.15 -1.49 3.21
C SER A 48 -1.84 -1.87 2.53
N HIS A 49 -1.70 -1.60 1.23
CA HIS A 49 -0.62 -2.13 0.38
C HIS A 49 0.18 -1.02 -0.32
N ALA A 50 0.17 0.20 0.20
CA ALA A 50 0.97 1.27 -0.34
C ALA A 50 2.47 0.92 -0.40
N VAL A 51 3.09 1.28 -1.51
CA VAL A 51 4.51 1.04 -1.81
C VAL A 51 5.19 2.39 -1.94
N ALA A 52 6.34 2.55 -1.28
CA ALA A 52 7.22 3.69 -1.48
C ALA A 52 8.28 3.34 -2.54
N ALA A 53 8.60 4.29 -3.42
CA ALA A 53 9.66 4.17 -4.41
C ALA A 53 10.44 5.48 -4.51
N ARG A 54 11.72 5.40 -4.82
CA ARG A 54 12.61 6.55 -5.00
C ARG A 54 13.55 6.30 -6.17
N GLY A 55 13.87 7.36 -6.90
CA GLY A 55 14.75 7.30 -8.06
C GLY A 55 14.04 7.70 -9.34
N LYS A 56 14.67 7.38 -10.48
CA LYS A 56 14.12 7.66 -11.80
C LYS A 56 12.76 6.99 -11.96
N ASP A 57 11.78 7.72 -12.47
CA ASP A 57 10.41 7.25 -12.74
C ASP A 57 9.61 6.78 -11.51
N ALA A 58 10.11 6.98 -10.28
CA ALA A 58 9.46 6.51 -9.06
C ALA A 58 8.02 7.02 -8.90
N LYS A 59 7.75 8.28 -9.25
CA LYS A 59 6.39 8.86 -9.22
C LYS A 59 5.42 8.11 -10.14
N THR A 60 5.86 7.81 -11.36
CA THR A 60 5.07 7.05 -12.33
C THR A 60 4.92 5.61 -11.88
N PHE A 61 5.97 4.99 -11.35
CA PHE A 61 5.95 3.61 -10.89
C PHE A 61 4.89 3.37 -9.80
N VAL A 62 4.72 4.33 -8.88
CA VAL A 62 3.74 4.23 -7.78
C VAL A 62 2.34 4.76 -8.12
N SER A 63 2.12 5.29 -9.33
CA SER A 63 0.83 5.85 -9.74
C SER A 63 -0.27 4.80 -9.88
N ASP A 64 -1.52 5.25 -9.91
CA ASP A 64 -2.68 4.44 -10.31
C ASP A 64 -3.01 3.22 -9.45
N HIS A 65 -2.51 3.14 -8.23
CA HIS A 65 -2.80 2.01 -7.33
C HIS A 65 -4.26 1.95 -6.84
N LEU A 66 -5.10 2.93 -7.19
CA LEU A 66 -6.54 2.92 -6.93
C LEU A 66 -7.36 2.26 -8.05
N ARG A 67 -6.71 1.86 -9.15
CA ARG A 67 -7.33 1.16 -10.27
C ARG A 67 -7.85 -0.21 -9.85
N ARG A 68 -8.97 -0.63 -10.45
CA ARG A 68 -9.70 -1.85 -10.07
C ARG A 68 -9.50 -3.00 -11.06
N GLU A 69 -8.67 -2.79 -12.07
CA GLU A 69 -8.34 -3.72 -13.14
C GLU A 69 -7.33 -4.78 -12.67
N GLY A 70 -7.66 -6.06 -12.86
CA GLY A 70 -6.78 -7.19 -12.54
C GLY A 70 -7.45 -8.25 -11.68
N TYR A 71 -6.64 -9.17 -11.16
CA TYR A 71 -7.11 -10.26 -10.32
C TYR A 71 -7.64 -9.76 -8.97
N GLN A 72 -8.63 -10.49 -8.44
CA GLN A 72 -9.16 -10.23 -7.11
C GLN A 72 -8.27 -10.86 -6.05
N SER A 73 -8.18 -10.22 -4.91
CA SER A 73 -7.48 -10.74 -3.73
C SER A 73 -8.37 -10.68 -2.49
N PRO A 74 -8.13 -11.52 -1.47
CA PRO A 74 -8.83 -11.44 -0.18
C PRO A 74 -8.65 -10.10 0.55
N TRP A 75 -7.67 -9.28 0.15
CA TRP A 75 -7.38 -7.97 0.73
C TRP A 75 -7.95 -6.80 -0.07
N ASP A 76 -8.77 -7.06 -1.09
CA ASP A 76 -9.48 -6.01 -1.80
C ASP A 76 -10.60 -5.44 -0.91
N HIS A 77 -10.74 -4.11 -0.89
CA HIS A 77 -11.76 -3.43 -0.10
C HIS A 77 -12.26 -2.19 -0.85
N SER A 78 -13.56 -2.05 -1.06
CA SER A 78 -14.11 -0.91 -1.80
C SER A 78 -14.15 0.34 -0.90
N PRO A 79 -13.77 1.56 -1.36
CA PRO A 79 -13.57 1.95 -2.77
C PRO A 79 -12.14 1.80 -3.31
N TRP A 80 -11.23 1.16 -2.57
CA TRP A 80 -9.82 1.02 -2.97
C TRP A 80 -9.64 0.20 -4.24
N GLY A 81 -8.50 0.43 -4.88
CA GLY A 81 -8.04 -0.34 -6.02
C GLY A 81 -7.81 -1.81 -5.68
N LYS A 82 -7.52 -2.60 -6.71
CA LYS A 82 -7.12 -3.99 -6.51
C LYS A 82 -5.73 -4.03 -5.90
N THR A 83 -5.62 -4.69 -4.74
CA THR A 83 -4.37 -4.77 -3.97
C THR A 83 -3.19 -5.27 -4.83
N TYR A 84 -3.43 -6.32 -5.60
CA TYR A 84 -2.46 -6.90 -6.54
C TYR A 84 -2.95 -6.77 -8.00
N GLY A 85 -3.71 -5.71 -8.29
CA GLY A 85 -4.19 -5.44 -9.63
C GLY A 85 -3.06 -5.14 -10.61
N THR A 86 -3.40 -5.06 -11.89
CA THR A 86 -2.47 -4.78 -13.00
C THR A 86 -1.73 -3.44 -12.85
N HIS A 87 -2.29 -2.52 -12.07
CA HIS A 87 -1.72 -1.21 -11.79
C HIS A 87 -1.05 -1.12 -10.40
N SER A 88 -1.05 -2.20 -9.61
CA SER A 88 -0.33 -2.21 -8.34
C SER A 88 1.18 -2.13 -8.56
N PRO A 89 1.93 -1.37 -7.74
CA PRO A 89 3.39 -1.32 -7.86
C PRO A 89 4.04 -2.69 -7.67
N MET A 90 3.43 -3.58 -6.87
CA MET A 90 3.91 -4.95 -6.69
C MET A 90 3.81 -5.77 -7.98
N PHE A 91 2.68 -5.68 -8.70
CA PHE A 91 2.53 -6.36 -9.99
C PHE A 91 3.45 -5.76 -11.06
N ARG A 92 3.66 -4.43 -11.04
CA ARG A 92 4.63 -3.75 -11.92
C ARG A 92 6.06 -4.24 -11.65
N ALA A 93 6.50 -4.32 -10.39
CA ALA A 93 7.81 -4.87 -10.05
C ALA A 93 7.98 -6.31 -10.56
N TYR A 94 6.96 -7.14 -10.34
CA TYR A 94 6.95 -8.54 -10.80
C TYR A 94 7.08 -8.64 -12.32
N THR A 95 6.27 -7.88 -13.08
CA THR A 95 6.29 -7.90 -14.55
C THR A 95 7.57 -7.33 -15.15
N MET A 96 8.21 -6.39 -14.47
CA MET A 96 9.51 -5.84 -14.87
C MET A 96 10.70 -6.74 -14.50
N ASN A 97 10.45 -7.90 -13.86
CA ASN A 97 11.50 -8.78 -13.32
C ASN A 97 12.49 -8.00 -12.43
N ALA A 98 11.97 -7.06 -11.65
CA ALA A 98 12.78 -6.27 -10.73
C ALA A 98 13.39 -7.21 -9.67
N LYS A 99 14.72 -7.26 -9.61
CA LYS A 99 15.50 -8.03 -8.64
C LYS A 99 16.09 -7.11 -7.58
#